data_AF-A0A970RJY9-F1
#
_entry.id   AF-A0A970RJY9-F1
#
_cell.length_a   1.000
_cell.length_b   1.000
_cell.length_c   1.000
_cell.angle_alpha   90.00
_cell.angle_beta   90.00
_cell.angle_gamma   90.00
#
_symmetry.space_group_name_H-M   'P 1'
#
loop_
_entity.id
_entity.type
_entity.pdbx_description
1 polymer ?
#
loop_
_entity_poly.entity_id
_entity_poly.type
_entity_poly.pdbx_seq_one_letter_code
_entity_poly.pdbx_strand_id
1 'polypeptide(L)'
;CYAAYSINGVAALHTDIIKAETLHDWHEIWPEKFNNKTNGVTPRRWLRQCNPRLSALLTDLLGSDAWVKDLGLLAGLEHYAGDERVLDRLTAIKKENKQDLAEFIYRTEGIKVSPEAIFDVQVKRLHEYKRQLMNALYILDLYFRIRENPGGDFVPMVMIFGAKSAPGYERAKAIIKLINEIAKLVNSDPVIGDRLKVVFLQNYNVSMAERIFPASDISEQISTAGKEASGTGNMKFMMNGALTLGTFDGANVEIVEAVGTENAYIFGVRYEDMAAAKANYDPYGHYEKVPGLKRVIDAMTDGTLNDSNTGKFKELAASLLTGSQWDPSDVYYVLGDFADYRATRDRMAEDYRNQREWAAKCWKNITLSGRFSSDRTIKAYSSEIWRIEPISCAGE
;
A
#
# COMPACT_ATOMS: atom_id res chain seq x y z
N CYS A 1 21.14 8.86 -20.96
CA CYS A 1 21.89 7.63 -21.29
C CYS A 1 23.24 7.93 -21.94
N TYR A 2 23.26 8.69 -23.04
CA TYR A 2 24.49 9.01 -23.78
C TYR A 2 25.69 9.46 -22.92
N ALA A 3 25.52 10.49 -22.08
CA ALA A 3 26.61 11.08 -21.30
C ALA A 3 26.94 10.36 -19.97
N ALA A 4 25.99 9.63 -19.38
CA ALA A 4 26.18 9.04 -18.06
C ALA A 4 27.16 7.86 -18.12
N TYR A 5 28.00 7.70 -17.10
CA TYR A 5 28.86 6.52 -16.94
C TYR A 5 28.16 5.36 -16.21
N SER A 6 27.02 5.63 -15.56
CA SER A 6 26.21 4.65 -14.83
C SER A 6 24.73 5.04 -14.92
N ILE A 7 23.87 4.05 -15.16
CA ILE A 7 22.42 4.17 -15.28
C ILE A 7 21.82 3.11 -14.36
N ASN A 8 20.90 3.49 -13.46
CA ASN A 8 20.37 2.54 -12.51
C ASN A 8 18.84 2.56 -12.40
N GLY A 9 18.26 1.38 -12.18
CA GLY A 9 16.88 1.26 -11.71
C GLY A 9 16.79 1.31 -10.18
N VAL A 10 15.56 1.40 -9.67
CA VAL A 10 15.24 1.65 -8.25
C VAL A 10 14.59 0.47 -7.53
N ALA A 11 14.44 -0.65 -8.22
CA ALA A 11 14.10 -1.99 -7.74
C ALA A 11 14.58 -3.01 -8.79
N ALA A 12 14.68 -4.28 -8.41
CA ALA A 12 15.14 -5.34 -9.32
C ALA A 12 14.27 -5.43 -10.59
N LEU A 13 12.96 -5.70 -10.43
CA LEU A 13 12.01 -5.80 -11.54
C LEU A 13 12.01 -4.55 -12.42
N HIS A 14 12.03 -3.35 -11.83
CA HIS A 14 12.11 -2.11 -12.59
C HIS A 14 13.41 -2.00 -13.40
N THR A 15 14.54 -2.43 -12.85
CA THR A 15 15.81 -2.44 -13.58
C THR A 15 15.74 -3.38 -14.78
N ASP A 16 15.09 -4.53 -14.65
CA ASP A 16 14.93 -5.48 -15.74
C ASP A 16 14.00 -4.92 -16.83
N ILE A 17 12.90 -4.27 -16.44
CA ILE A 17 11.98 -3.60 -17.38
C ILE A 17 12.67 -2.49 -18.16
N ILE A 18 13.46 -1.63 -17.51
CA ILE A 18 14.14 -0.54 -18.25
C ILE A 18 15.22 -1.08 -19.19
N LYS A 19 15.85 -2.22 -18.88
CA LYS A 19 16.83 -2.88 -19.76
C LYS A 19 16.15 -3.55 -20.95
N ALA A 20 15.01 -4.20 -20.73
CA ALA A 20 14.31 -4.97 -21.75
C ALA A 20 13.45 -4.10 -22.68
N GLU A 21 12.87 -3.01 -22.17
CA GLU A 21 11.90 -2.20 -22.92
C GLU A 21 12.34 -0.73 -23.05
N THR A 22 12.37 0.00 -21.92
CA THR A 22 12.40 1.48 -21.95
C THR A 22 13.69 2.03 -22.55
N LEU A 23 14.82 1.40 -22.24
CA LEU A 23 16.16 1.80 -22.64
C LEU A 23 16.88 0.65 -23.36
N HIS A 24 16.11 -0.24 -24.02
CA HIS A 24 16.60 -1.41 -24.74
C HIS A 24 17.81 -1.08 -25.63
N ASP A 25 17.64 -0.12 -26.55
CA ASP A 25 18.70 0.24 -27.51
C ASP A 25 19.97 0.77 -26.81
N TRP A 26 19.81 1.48 -25.69
CA TRP A 26 20.95 1.96 -24.90
C TRP A 26 21.64 0.83 -24.14
N HIS A 27 20.88 -0.16 -23.69
CA HIS A 27 21.40 -1.35 -23.02
C HIS A 27 22.12 -2.28 -24.00
N GLU A 28 21.66 -2.39 -25.25
CA GLU A 28 22.40 -3.12 -26.30
C GLU A 28 23.75 -2.47 -26.61
N ILE A 29 23.83 -1.13 -26.60
CA ILE A 29 25.08 -0.41 -26.91
C ILE A 29 26.06 -0.41 -25.71
N TRP A 30 25.57 -0.16 -24.49
CA TRP A 30 26.39 -0.03 -23.27
C TRP A 30 25.81 -0.81 -22.08
N PRO A 31 25.78 -2.16 -22.15
CA PRO A 31 25.19 -2.98 -21.09
C PRO A 31 25.87 -2.77 -19.74
N GLU A 32 27.17 -2.49 -19.72
CA GLU A 32 27.98 -2.27 -18.52
C GLU A 32 27.57 -1.04 -17.71
N LYS A 33 26.86 -0.07 -18.32
CA LYS A 33 26.37 1.11 -17.60
C LYS A 33 25.20 0.77 -16.66
N PHE A 34 24.47 -0.32 -16.91
CA PHE A 34 23.21 -0.59 -16.26
C PHE A 34 23.35 -1.42 -14.98
N ASN A 35 22.85 -0.90 -13.86
CA ASN A 35 22.84 -1.60 -12.57
C ASN A 35 21.53 -1.34 -11.79
N ASN A 36 21.37 -2.01 -10.65
CA ASN A 36 20.22 -1.79 -9.75
C ASN A 36 20.70 -1.13 -8.45
N LYS A 37 19.92 -0.19 -7.94
CA LYS A 37 20.03 0.32 -6.57
C LYS A 37 18.62 0.39 -6.00
N THR A 38 18.14 -0.74 -5.44
CA THR A 38 16.82 -0.77 -4.79
C THR A 38 16.72 0.39 -3.80
N ASN A 39 15.60 1.10 -3.81
CA ASN A 39 15.34 2.17 -2.85
C ASN A 39 15.43 1.66 -1.40
N GLY A 40 15.54 2.61 -0.48
CA GLY A 40 15.45 2.33 0.95
C GLY A 40 14.93 3.55 1.70
N VAL A 41 14.53 3.34 2.94
CA VAL A 41 14.04 4.39 3.83
C VAL A 41 14.86 4.42 5.12
N THR A 42 15.00 5.60 5.69
CA THR A 42 15.79 5.77 6.91
C THR A 42 15.05 5.20 8.13
N PRO A 43 15.62 4.23 8.87
CA PRO A 43 14.98 3.71 10.10
C PRO A 43 14.92 4.75 11.21
N ARG A 44 15.72 5.83 11.15
CA ARG A 44 15.69 6.91 12.15
C ARG A 44 14.32 7.58 12.20
N ARG A 45 13.84 8.06 11.05
CA ARG A 45 12.53 8.73 10.98
C ARG A 45 11.38 7.73 11.00
N TRP A 46 11.49 6.67 10.20
CA TRP A 46 10.38 5.79 9.86
C TRP A 46 10.21 4.58 10.77
N LEU A 47 11.00 4.49 11.84
CA LEU A 47 10.81 3.50 12.91
C LEU A 47 11.17 4.12 14.26
N ARG A 48 12.42 4.56 14.43
CA ARG A 48 12.95 5.06 15.72
C ARG A 48 12.18 6.27 16.28
N GLN A 49 11.91 7.25 15.42
CA GLN A 49 11.23 8.50 15.78
C GLN A 49 9.72 8.33 15.80
N CYS A 50 9.13 7.78 14.73
CA CYS A 50 7.67 7.74 14.59
C CYS A 50 7.00 6.65 15.43
N ASN A 51 7.72 5.59 15.80
CA ASN A 51 7.19 4.48 16.60
C ASN A 51 8.08 4.21 17.82
N PRO A 52 8.10 5.13 18.80
CA PRO A 52 8.97 5.02 19.97
C PRO A 52 8.67 3.79 20.83
N ARG A 53 7.40 3.34 20.85
CA ARG A 53 6.96 2.14 21.57
C ARG A 53 7.57 0.86 20.99
N LEU A 54 7.45 0.66 19.67
CA LEU A 54 8.09 -0.47 19.00
C LEU A 54 9.61 -0.37 19.10
N SER A 55 10.17 0.83 18.97
CA SER A 55 11.61 1.04 19.10
C SER A 55 12.14 0.62 20.46
N ALA A 56 11.42 0.91 21.54
CA ALA A 56 11.78 0.47 22.88
C ALA A 56 11.76 -1.06 23.01
N LEU A 57 10.76 -1.74 22.44
CA LEU A 57 10.70 -3.20 22.38
C LEU A 57 11.90 -3.79 21.62
N LEU A 58 12.25 -3.24 20.46
CA LEU A 58 13.37 -3.72 19.65
C LEU A 58 14.71 -3.54 20.38
N THR A 59 14.92 -2.38 21.03
CA THR A 59 16.13 -2.11 21.84
C THR A 59 16.22 -3.02 23.06
N ASP A 60 15.10 -3.27 23.73
CA ASP A 60 15.03 -4.18 24.89
C ASP A 60 15.45 -5.61 24.50
N LEU A 61 14.88 -6.14 23.41
CA LEU A 61 15.19 -7.50 22.95
C LEU A 61 16.62 -7.66 22.38
N LEU A 62 17.18 -6.61 21.77
CA LEU A 62 18.56 -6.63 21.26
C LEU A 62 19.61 -6.22 22.30
N GLY A 63 19.19 -5.68 23.45
CA GLY A 63 20.07 -5.11 24.47
C GLY A 63 20.75 -3.80 24.09
N SER A 64 20.50 -3.23 22.90
CA SER A 64 21.06 -1.95 22.46
C SER A 64 20.23 -1.32 21.34
N ASP A 65 20.43 -0.01 21.10
CA ASP A 65 19.83 0.72 19.96
C ASP A 65 20.73 0.74 18.71
N ALA A 66 21.74 -0.13 18.64
CA ALA A 66 22.64 -0.23 17.49
C ALA A 66 21.88 -0.49 16.17
N TRP A 67 20.73 -1.15 16.23
CA TRP A 67 19.84 -1.40 15.10
C TRP A 67 19.38 -0.13 14.36
N VAL A 68 19.40 1.03 15.04
CA VAL A 68 19.03 2.32 14.43
C VAL A 68 20.02 2.73 13.32
N LYS A 69 21.28 2.28 13.44
CA LYS A 69 22.36 2.49 12.46
C LYS A 69 22.64 1.25 11.61
N ASP A 70 22.25 0.07 12.07
CA ASP A 70 22.32 -1.18 11.33
C ASP A 70 21.02 -1.99 11.45
N LEU A 71 20.06 -1.69 10.57
CA LEU A 71 18.74 -2.32 10.61
C LEU A 71 18.79 -3.83 10.33
N GLY A 72 19.91 -4.34 9.78
CA GLY A 72 20.11 -5.78 9.57
C GLY A 72 20.10 -6.58 10.86
N LEU A 73 20.43 -5.96 11.99
CA LEU A 73 20.41 -6.60 13.31
C LEU A 73 19.02 -7.08 13.73
N LEU A 74 17.94 -6.51 13.17
CA LEU A 74 16.57 -6.94 13.48
C LEU A 74 16.30 -8.40 13.06
N ALA A 75 17.03 -8.94 12.08
CA ALA A 75 16.88 -10.34 11.67
C ALA A 75 17.18 -11.32 12.82
N GLY A 76 18.06 -10.94 13.75
CA GLY A 76 18.37 -11.73 14.94
C GLY A 76 17.16 -11.93 15.87
N LEU A 77 16.10 -11.14 15.73
CA LEU A 77 14.87 -11.23 16.53
C LEU A 77 13.79 -12.12 15.89
N GLU A 78 14.01 -12.68 14.70
CA GLU A 78 12.98 -13.47 13.99
C GLU A 78 12.45 -14.65 14.83
N HIS A 79 13.32 -15.28 15.62
CA HIS A 79 12.97 -16.42 16.48
C HIS A 79 11.89 -16.12 17.53
N TYR A 80 11.60 -14.85 17.83
CA TYR A 80 10.49 -14.45 18.70
C TYR A 80 9.11 -14.50 18.02
N ALA A 81 9.02 -14.90 16.74
CA ALA A 81 7.73 -15.02 16.04
C ALA A 81 6.75 -16.03 16.68
N GLY A 82 7.22 -16.91 17.57
CA GLY A 82 6.39 -17.82 18.38
C GLY A 82 6.33 -17.46 19.87
N ASP A 83 6.97 -16.38 20.31
CA ASP A 83 7.00 -16.00 21.72
C ASP A 83 5.76 -15.19 22.09
N GLU A 84 4.89 -15.78 22.92
CA GLU A 84 3.61 -15.16 23.28
C GLU A 84 3.77 -13.79 23.95
N ARG A 85 4.80 -13.61 24.79
CA ARG A 85 5.01 -12.35 25.53
C ARG A 85 5.45 -11.24 24.59
N VAL A 86 6.30 -11.55 23.62
CA VAL A 86 6.72 -10.56 22.61
C VAL A 86 5.56 -10.18 21.72
N LEU A 87 4.77 -11.16 21.25
CA LEU A 87 3.61 -10.90 20.42
C LEU A 87 2.52 -10.11 21.15
N ASP A 88 2.28 -10.38 22.44
CA ASP A 88 1.33 -9.61 23.26
C ASP A 88 1.78 -8.14 23.39
N ARG A 89 3.08 -7.91 23.62
CA ARG A 89 3.66 -6.55 23.62
C ARG A 89 3.51 -5.88 22.26
N LEU A 90 3.76 -6.58 21.16
CA LEU A 90 3.60 -6.05 19.80
C LEU A 90 2.16 -5.61 19.53
N THR A 91 1.18 -6.46 19.88
CA THR A 91 -0.25 -6.17 19.71
C THR A 91 -0.69 -4.98 20.55
N ALA A 92 -0.24 -4.90 21.82
CA ALA A 92 -0.50 -3.73 22.67
C ALA A 92 0.07 -2.44 22.07
N ILE A 93 1.31 -2.48 21.56
CA ILE A 93 1.94 -1.34 20.89
C ILE A 93 1.13 -0.90 19.65
N LYS A 94 0.69 -1.85 18.82
CA LYS A 94 -0.14 -1.55 17.65
C LYS A 94 -1.45 -0.88 18.06
N LYS A 95 -2.11 -1.41 19.09
CA LYS A 95 -3.37 -0.87 19.63
C LYS A 95 -3.21 0.56 20.16
N GLU A 96 -2.16 0.85 20.93
CA GLU A 96 -1.88 2.20 21.43
C GLU A 96 -1.61 3.18 20.27
N ASN A 97 -0.85 2.76 19.25
CA ASN A 97 -0.62 3.58 18.07
C ASN A 97 -1.93 3.85 17.29
N LYS A 98 -2.83 2.86 17.21
CA LYS A 98 -4.17 3.01 16.61
C LYS A 98 -5.05 3.97 17.41
N GLN A 99 -4.96 3.96 18.73
CA GLN A 99 -5.65 4.92 19.59
C GLN A 99 -5.16 6.36 19.33
N ASP A 100 -3.84 6.57 19.25
CA ASP A 100 -3.25 7.87 18.94
C ASP A 100 -3.72 8.40 17.57
N LEU A 101 -3.80 7.53 16.56
CA LEU A 101 -4.31 7.89 15.23
C LEU A 101 -5.83 8.12 15.23
N ALA A 102 -6.61 7.33 15.96
CA ALA A 102 -8.05 7.52 16.09
C ALA A 102 -8.38 8.88 16.72
N GLU A 103 -7.66 9.28 17.78
CA GLU A 103 -7.80 10.60 18.38
C GLU A 103 -7.43 11.71 17.39
N PHE A 104 -6.34 11.54 16.64
CA PHE A 104 -5.95 12.48 15.60
C PHE A 104 -7.03 12.63 14.52
N ILE A 105 -7.57 11.52 14.00
CA ILE A 105 -8.66 11.51 13.01
C ILE A 105 -9.88 12.25 13.56
N TYR A 106 -10.27 11.98 14.80
CA TYR A 106 -11.40 12.66 15.42
C TYR A 106 -11.17 14.17 15.54
N ARG A 107 -9.97 14.58 15.94
CA ARG A 107 -9.62 16.00 16.08
C ARG A 107 -9.55 16.75 14.76
N THR A 108 -9.10 16.12 13.67
CA THR A 108 -8.90 16.81 12.39
C THR A 108 -10.05 16.66 11.42
N GLU A 109 -10.71 15.51 11.40
CA GLU A 109 -11.79 15.21 10.45
C GLU A 109 -13.17 15.08 11.12
N GLY A 110 -13.25 15.07 12.46
CA GLY A 110 -14.52 14.93 13.20
C GLY A 110 -15.12 13.53 13.16
N ILE A 111 -14.39 12.54 12.61
CA ILE A 111 -14.88 11.16 12.44
C ILE A 111 -14.40 10.31 13.62
N LYS A 112 -15.34 9.65 14.31
CA LYS A 112 -15.00 8.65 15.33
C LYS A 112 -14.75 7.30 14.65
N VAL A 113 -13.61 6.69 14.99
CA VAL A 113 -13.21 5.37 14.49
C VAL A 113 -12.78 4.49 15.65
N SER A 114 -13.06 3.18 15.57
CA SER A 114 -12.68 2.22 16.60
C SER A 114 -11.24 1.75 16.42
N PRO A 115 -10.36 1.83 17.45
CA PRO A 115 -9.00 1.29 17.38
C PRO A 115 -8.96 -0.25 17.42
N GLU A 116 -10.09 -0.93 17.65
CA GLU A 116 -10.18 -2.39 17.57
C GLU A 116 -10.38 -2.89 16.13
N ALA A 117 -10.86 -2.03 15.23
CA ALA A 117 -11.07 -2.35 13.82
C ALA A 117 -9.74 -2.40 13.06
N ILE A 118 -9.64 -3.15 11.96
CA ILE A 118 -8.46 -3.14 11.09
C ILE A 118 -8.26 -1.73 10.54
N PHE A 119 -7.05 -1.18 10.71
CA PHE A 119 -6.65 0.06 10.03
C PHE A 119 -6.04 -0.29 8.68
N ASP A 120 -6.86 -0.19 7.64
CA ASP A 120 -6.51 -0.49 6.26
C ASP A 120 -6.17 0.80 5.51
N VAL A 121 -4.91 0.91 5.08
CA VAL A 121 -4.34 2.21 4.71
C VAL A 121 -3.78 2.24 3.30
N GLN A 122 -4.28 3.19 2.50
CA GLN A 122 -3.74 3.53 1.19
C GLN A 122 -3.28 4.99 1.14
N VAL A 123 -2.00 5.20 1.46
CA VAL A 123 -1.38 6.55 1.45
C VAL A 123 -0.30 6.67 0.37
N LYS A 124 -0.64 7.37 -0.71
CA LYS A 124 0.23 7.60 -1.87
C LYS A 124 -0.37 8.71 -2.72
N ARG A 125 0.40 9.24 -3.68
CA ARG A 125 -0.15 10.19 -4.68
C ARG A 125 -1.40 9.60 -5.34
N LEU A 126 -2.37 10.44 -5.65
CA LEU A 126 -3.54 9.99 -6.41
C LEU A 126 -3.13 9.86 -7.88
N HIS A 127 -3.24 8.65 -8.41
CA HIS A 127 -3.04 8.36 -9.83
C HIS A 127 -3.87 7.13 -10.20
N GLU A 128 -4.40 7.07 -11.41
CA GLU A 128 -5.20 5.92 -11.86
C GLU A 128 -4.46 4.57 -11.74
N TYR A 129 -3.16 4.49 -12.11
CA TYR A 129 -2.38 3.24 -11.95
C TYR A 129 -2.15 2.81 -10.50
N LYS A 130 -2.31 3.71 -9.52
CA LYS A 130 -2.20 3.40 -8.09
C LYS A 130 -3.50 2.83 -7.52
N ARG A 131 -4.57 2.83 -8.33
CA ARG A 131 -5.83 2.13 -8.15
C ARG A 131 -6.54 2.40 -6.82
N GLN A 132 -6.46 3.63 -6.31
CA GLN A 132 -7.39 4.08 -5.26
C GLN A 132 -8.86 3.92 -5.68
N LEU A 133 -9.13 3.97 -7.00
CA LEU A 133 -10.44 3.64 -7.56
C LEU A 133 -10.85 2.20 -7.23
N MET A 134 -9.98 1.21 -7.43
CA MET A 134 -10.26 -0.20 -7.12
C MET A 134 -10.55 -0.42 -5.63
N ASN A 135 -9.79 0.24 -4.75
CA ASN A 135 -10.06 0.23 -3.31
C ASN A 135 -11.44 0.83 -3.00
N ALA A 136 -11.78 1.97 -3.61
CA ALA A 136 -13.09 2.59 -3.46
C ALA A 136 -14.24 1.67 -3.94
N LEU A 137 -14.04 0.92 -5.03
CA LEU A 137 -15.02 -0.08 -5.51
C LEU A 137 -15.24 -1.19 -4.47
N TYR A 138 -14.17 -1.69 -3.86
CA TYR A 138 -14.29 -2.72 -2.82
C TYR A 138 -15.05 -2.20 -1.61
N ILE A 139 -14.79 -0.96 -1.18
CA ILE A 139 -15.48 -0.34 -0.04
C ILE A 139 -16.99 -0.26 -0.31
N LEU A 140 -17.37 0.13 -1.54
CA LEU A 140 -18.77 0.22 -1.93
C LEU A 140 -19.42 -1.18 -2.05
N ASP A 141 -18.70 -2.18 -2.56
CA ASP A 141 -19.13 -3.59 -2.56
C ASP A 141 -19.39 -4.08 -1.13
N LEU A 142 -18.45 -3.86 -0.22
CA LEU A 142 -18.56 -4.26 1.18
C LEU A 142 -19.71 -3.54 1.89
N TYR A 143 -19.88 -2.23 1.64
CA TYR A 143 -21.04 -1.47 2.13
C TYR A 143 -22.36 -2.15 1.75
N PHE A 144 -22.51 -2.53 0.48
CA PHE A 144 -23.73 -3.23 0.04
C PHE A 144 -23.86 -4.63 0.65
N ARG A 145 -22.77 -5.41 0.75
CA ARG A 145 -22.78 -6.73 1.41
C ARG A 145 -23.23 -6.65 2.87
N ILE A 146 -22.76 -5.64 3.62
CA ILE A 146 -23.19 -5.39 5.00
C ILE A 146 -24.67 -4.98 5.06
N ARG A 147 -25.12 -4.14 4.14
CA ARG A 147 -26.53 -3.70 4.07
C ARG A 147 -27.50 -4.83 3.73
N GLU A 148 -27.10 -5.77 2.89
CA GLU A 148 -27.89 -6.94 2.52
C GLU A 148 -27.92 -8.01 3.61
N ASN A 149 -26.86 -8.08 4.42
CA ASN A 149 -26.81 -8.97 5.57
C ASN A 149 -26.43 -8.21 6.86
N PRO A 150 -27.33 -7.39 7.43
CA PRO A 150 -27.01 -6.59 8.62
C PRO A 150 -26.64 -7.42 9.86
N GLY A 151 -27.02 -8.69 9.92
CA GLY A 151 -26.64 -9.62 11.00
C GLY A 151 -25.35 -10.41 10.73
N GLY A 152 -24.70 -10.20 9.58
CA GLY A 152 -23.47 -10.88 9.21
C GLY A 152 -22.30 -10.51 10.13
N ASP A 153 -21.44 -11.50 10.38
CA ASP A 153 -20.20 -11.34 11.14
C ASP A 153 -19.09 -10.79 10.22
N PHE A 154 -19.13 -9.47 9.99
CA PHE A 154 -18.10 -8.75 9.24
C PHE A 154 -17.01 -8.24 10.18
N VAL A 155 -15.75 -8.48 9.83
CA VAL A 155 -14.60 -7.93 10.57
C VAL A 155 -14.61 -6.39 10.44
N PRO A 156 -14.61 -5.63 11.55
CA PRO A 156 -14.64 -4.18 11.49
C PRO A 156 -13.40 -3.60 10.81
N MET A 157 -13.59 -2.65 9.89
CA MET A 157 -12.51 -1.99 9.16
C MET A 157 -12.64 -0.47 9.12
N VAL A 158 -11.49 0.21 9.21
CA VAL A 158 -11.34 1.65 9.00
C VAL A 158 -10.45 1.84 7.78
N MET A 159 -11.04 2.32 6.69
CA MET A 159 -10.40 2.54 5.40
C MET A 159 -9.81 3.94 5.37
N ILE A 160 -8.48 4.05 5.39
CA ILE A 160 -7.77 5.31 5.53
C ILE A 160 -7.05 5.65 4.23
N PHE A 161 -7.47 6.75 3.61
CA PHE A 161 -6.83 7.34 2.45
C PHE A 161 -6.02 8.58 2.85
N GLY A 162 -4.89 8.77 2.17
CA GLY A 162 -4.14 10.04 2.21
C GLY A 162 -3.44 10.25 0.89
N ALA A 163 -3.93 11.21 0.10
CA ALA A 163 -3.45 11.44 -1.25
C ALA A 163 -3.56 12.91 -1.67
N LYS A 164 -2.72 13.28 -2.64
CA LYS A 164 -2.84 14.52 -3.40
C LYS A 164 -2.86 14.18 -4.89
N SER A 165 -3.69 14.87 -5.65
CA SER A 165 -3.71 14.82 -7.11
C SER A 165 -2.94 16.01 -7.68
N ALA A 166 -2.42 15.87 -8.90
CA ALA A 166 -1.94 17.03 -9.65
C ALA A 166 -3.13 17.97 -9.99
N PRO A 167 -2.94 19.30 -10.05
CA PRO A 167 -4.04 20.26 -10.21
C PRO A 167 -4.90 20.04 -11.46
N GLY A 168 -4.26 19.69 -12.58
CA GLY A 168 -4.92 19.44 -13.88
C GLY A 168 -5.33 17.98 -14.13
N TYR A 169 -5.15 17.08 -13.16
CA TYR A 169 -5.50 15.67 -13.33
C TYR A 169 -6.96 15.44 -12.90
N GLU A 170 -7.89 15.66 -13.83
CA GLU A 170 -9.33 15.65 -13.54
C GLU A 170 -9.85 14.29 -13.07
N ARG A 171 -9.47 13.16 -13.70
CA ARG A 171 -9.84 11.82 -13.22
C ARG A 171 -9.33 11.54 -11.81
N ALA A 172 -8.09 11.93 -11.49
CA ALA A 172 -7.57 11.79 -10.13
C ALA A 172 -8.38 12.59 -9.11
N LYS A 173 -8.80 13.81 -9.45
CA LYS A 173 -9.69 14.63 -8.60
C LYS A 173 -11.10 14.02 -8.49
N ALA A 174 -11.61 13.43 -9.58
CA ALA A 174 -12.87 12.70 -9.57
C ALA A 174 -12.82 11.49 -8.62
N ILE A 175 -11.72 10.73 -8.60
CA ILE A 175 -11.52 9.61 -7.65
C ILE A 175 -11.50 10.12 -6.20
N ILE A 176 -10.84 11.24 -5.91
CA ILE A 176 -10.88 11.86 -4.57
C ILE A 176 -12.32 12.23 -4.19
N LYS A 177 -13.08 12.84 -5.10
CA LYS A 177 -14.50 13.16 -4.87
C LYS A 177 -15.32 11.89 -4.64
N LEU A 178 -15.10 10.83 -5.42
CA LEU A 178 -15.78 9.54 -5.27
C LEU A 178 -15.54 8.95 -3.88
N ILE A 179 -14.28 8.87 -3.44
CA ILE A 179 -13.94 8.35 -2.10
C ILE A 179 -14.64 9.16 -1.00
N ASN A 180 -14.69 10.50 -1.13
CA ASN A 180 -15.37 11.34 -0.14
C ASN A 180 -16.90 11.14 -0.13
N GLU A 181 -17.54 10.90 -1.28
CA GLU A 181 -18.97 10.60 -1.32
C GLU A 181 -19.28 9.20 -0.78
N ILE A 182 -18.44 8.21 -1.07
CA ILE A 182 -18.52 6.89 -0.45
C ILE A 182 -18.34 7.02 1.07
N ALA A 183 -17.39 7.84 1.54
CA ALA A 183 -17.19 8.06 2.96
C ALA A 183 -18.41 8.68 3.64
N LYS A 184 -19.07 9.65 3.00
CA LYS A 184 -20.34 10.23 3.50
C LYS A 184 -21.43 9.16 3.58
N LEU A 185 -21.62 8.39 2.52
CA LEU A 185 -22.61 7.31 2.46
C LEU A 185 -22.38 6.31 3.60
N VAL A 186 -21.16 5.77 3.70
CA VAL A 186 -20.79 4.74 4.67
C VAL A 186 -20.87 5.27 6.11
N ASN A 187 -20.24 6.41 6.39
CA ASN A 187 -20.09 6.88 7.76
C ASN A 187 -21.39 7.42 8.37
N SER A 188 -22.36 7.82 7.54
CA SER A 188 -23.67 8.31 7.99
C SER A 188 -24.74 7.23 8.13
N ASP A 189 -24.47 6.01 7.63
CA ASP A 189 -25.43 4.92 7.66
C ASP A 189 -25.42 4.20 9.03
N PRO A 190 -26.51 4.29 9.82
CA PRO A 190 -26.59 3.64 11.13
C PRO A 190 -26.61 2.11 11.02
N VAL A 191 -27.00 1.53 9.88
CA VAL A 191 -26.93 0.08 9.67
C VAL A 191 -25.48 -0.35 9.61
N ILE A 192 -24.58 0.43 9.01
CA ILE A 192 -23.16 0.09 8.93
C ILE A 192 -22.50 0.19 10.31
N GLY A 193 -22.75 1.29 11.03
CA GLY A 193 -22.19 1.54 12.36
C GLY A 193 -20.65 1.60 12.33
N ASP A 194 -20.00 0.87 13.23
CA ASP A 194 -18.53 0.81 13.34
C ASP A 194 -17.90 -0.37 12.57
N ARG A 195 -18.71 -1.14 11.83
CA ARG A 195 -18.21 -2.27 11.01
C ARG A 195 -17.41 -1.79 9.79
N LEU A 196 -17.73 -0.61 9.29
CA LEU A 196 -16.98 0.01 8.20
C LEU A 196 -16.98 1.53 8.39
N LYS A 197 -15.78 2.11 8.42
CA LYS A 197 -15.56 3.57 8.36
C LYS A 197 -14.62 3.89 7.22
N VAL A 198 -14.80 5.05 6.60
CA VAL A 198 -13.90 5.57 5.56
C VAL A 198 -13.41 6.95 5.96
N VAL A 199 -12.10 7.15 5.94
CA VAL A 199 -11.45 8.41 6.33
C VAL A 199 -10.54 8.84 5.19
N PHE A 200 -10.75 10.06 4.69
CA PHE A 200 -9.80 10.70 3.79
C PHE A 200 -9.06 11.78 4.58
N LEU A 201 -7.82 11.51 4.95
CA LEU A 201 -7.00 12.47 5.69
C LEU A 201 -6.51 13.59 4.77
N GLN A 202 -6.87 14.82 5.12
CA GLN A 202 -6.60 15.97 4.26
C GLN A 202 -5.11 16.35 4.25
N ASN A 203 -4.61 16.81 3.10
CA ASN A 203 -3.27 17.36 2.96
C ASN A 203 -2.13 16.40 3.40
N TYR A 204 -2.23 15.11 3.01
CA TYR A 204 -1.21 14.10 3.31
C TYR A 204 0.23 14.60 3.05
N ASN A 205 1.09 14.40 4.06
CA ASN A 205 2.48 14.85 4.10
C ASN A 205 3.31 13.96 5.06
N VAL A 206 4.57 14.31 5.29
CA VAL A 206 5.49 13.55 6.18
C VAL A 206 4.98 13.48 7.62
N SER A 207 4.55 14.61 8.20
CA SER A 207 4.07 14.66 9.59
C SER A 207 2.84 13.78 9.82
N MET A 208 1.95 13.72 8.82
CA MET A 208 0.81 12.82 8.84
C MET A 208 1.24 11.36 8.68
N ALA A 209 2.18 11.08 7.77
CA ALA A 209 2.70 9.74 7.55
C ALA A 209 3.37 9.14 8.80
N GLU A 210 4.07 9.97 9.59
CA GLU A 210 4.66 9.56 10.88
C GLU A 210 3.63 9.06 11.90
N ARG A 211 2.35 9.48 11.79
CA ARG A 211 1.26 8.98 12.64
C ARG A 211 0.60 7.74 12.06
N ILE A 212 0.53 7.67 10.73
CA ILE A 212 -0.17 6.61 10.00
C ILE A 212 0.58 5.29 10.06
N PHE A 213 1.87 5.26 9.70
CA PHE A 213 2.60 3.99 9.57
C PHE A 213 2.62 3.17 10.88
N PRO A 214 2.88 3.75 12.07
CA PRO A 214 2.86 3.00 13.32
C PRO A 214 1.50 2.35 13.65
N ALA A 215 0.41 2.98 13.22
CA ALA A 215 -0.97 2.58 13.51
C ALA A 215 -1.60 1.66 12.45
N SER A 216 -0.92 1.42 11.33
CA SER A 216 -1.50 0.67 10.21
C SER A 216 -1.44 -0.83 10.45
N ASP A 217 -2.54 -1.53 10.20
CA ASP A 217 -2.58 -2.99 10.17
C ASP A 217 -2.28 -3.50 8.75
N ILE A 218 -2.85 -2.82 7.74
CA ILE A 218 -2.74 -3.17 6.33
C ILE A 218 -2.13 -2.04 5.50
N SER A 219 -1.26 -2.45 4.58
CA SER A 219 -0.59 -1.61 3.60
C SER A 219 -1.09 -1.89 2.19
N GLU A 220 -1.92 -0.99 1.66
CA GLU A 220 -2.48 -1.11 0.30
C GLU A 220 -1.44 -0.71 -0.78
N GLN A 221 -0.88 -1.71 -1.44
CA GLN A 221 0.16 -1.60 -2.47
C GLN A 221 -0.32 -2.16 -3.81
N ILE A 222 -1.49 -1.69 -4.22
CA ILE A 222 -2.30 -2.26 -5.29
C ILE A 222 -2.08 -1.62 -6.66
N SER A 223 -0.88 -1.15 -6.99
CA SER A 223 -0.64 -0.60 -8.33
C SER A 223 -0.80 -1.69 -9.40
N THR A 224 -1.19 -1.36 -10.64
CA THR A 224 -1.18 -2.34 -11.74
C THR A 224 0.24 -2.89 -11.92
N ALA A 225 0.40 -4.22 -12.05
CA ALA A 225 1.74 -4.81 -12.16
C ALA A 225 2.54 -4.22 -13.34
N GLY A 226 3.82 -3.93 -13.09
CA GLY A 226 4.72 -3.23 -14.01
C GLY A 226 4.58 -1.71 -14.04
N LYS A 227 3.77 -1.08 -13.16
CA LYS A 227 3.60 0.38 -13.12
C LYS A 227 4.25 1.05 -11.91
N GLU A 228 4.43 0.35 -10.79
CA GLU A 228 5.19 0.87 -9.65
C GLU A 228 6.66 0.45 -9.78
N ALA A 229 7.53 1.42 -10.07
CA ALA A 229 8.97 1.17 -10.17
C ALA A 229 9.59 0.62 -8.87
N SER A 230 9.06 0.97 -7.71
CA SER A 230 9.57 0.53 -6.41
C SER A 230 8.51 0.72 -5.33
N GLY A 231 8.22 1.98 -4.98
CA GLY A 231 7.46 2.32 -3.79
C GLY A 231 8.35 2.31 -2.54
N THR A 232 8.26 3.36 -1.72
CA THR A 232 8.95 3.45 -0.43
C THR A 232 7.98 3.55 0.74
N GLY A 233 6.68 3.65 0.47
CA GLY A 233 5.64 3.56 1.49
C GLY A 233 5.54 2.16 2.08
N ASN A 234 5.48 1.15 1.23
CA ASN A 234 5.49 -0.28 1.57
C ASN A 234 6.62 -0.65 2.55
N MET A 235 7.84 -0.18 2.32
CA MET A 235 8.98 -0.40 3.23
C MET A 235 8.73 0.18 4.63
N LYS A 236 8.11 1.36 4.74
CA LYS A 236 7.79 1.99 6.03
C LYS A 236 6.68 1.26 6.77
N PHE A 237 5.67 0.79 6.03
CA PHE A 237 4.62 -0.06 6.57
C PHE A 237 5.18 -1.37 7.14
N MET A 238 6.04 -2.05 6.36
CA MET A 238 6.72 -3.27 6.78
C MET A 238 7.52 -3.06 8.07
N MET A 239 8.33 -2.00 8.15
CA MET A 239 9.11 -1.65 9.35
C MET A 239 8.24 -1.42 10.59
N ASN A 240 6.96 -1.03 10.42
CA ASN A 240 6.02 -0.76 11.50
C ASN A 240 5.02 -1.90 11.74
N GLY A 241 5.23 -3.07 11.14
CA GLY A 241 4.40 -4.26 11.35
C GLY A 241 3.02 -4.19 10.70
N ALA A 242 2.87 -3.47 9.60
CA ALA A 242 1.68 -3.60 8.75
C ALA A 242 1.92 -4.67 7.68
N LEU A 243 0.92 -5.53 7.44
CA LEU A 243 1.01 -6.54 6.39
C LEU A 243 0.68 -5.93 5.03
N THR A 244 1.39 -6.38 4.00
CA THR A 244 1.20 -5.88 2.63
C THR A 244 0.02 -6.60 1.98
N LEU A 245 -0.96 -5.83 1.49
CA LEU A 245 -1.95 -6.26 0.51
C LEU A 245 -1.58 -5.60 -0.82
N GLY A 246 -1.19 -6.36 -1.83
CA GLY A 246 -0.63 -5.76 -3.04
C GLY A 246 -0.48 -6.69 -4.21
N THR A 247 -0.15 -6.09 -5.35
CA THR A 247 0.26 -6.83 -6.54
C THR A 247 1.71 -7.28 -6.44
N PHE A 248 2.07 -8.26 -7.27
CA PHE A 248 3.46 -8.68 -7.47
C PHE A 248 4.21 -7.66 -8.34
N ASP A 249 4.44 -6.46 -7.79
CA ASP A 249 5.01 -5.29 -8.48
C ASP A 249 5.99 -4.51 -7.60
N GLY A 250 6.93 -3.80 -8.21
CA GLY A 250 7.89 -2.94 -7.54
C GLY A 250 8.59 -3.63 -6.35
N ALA A 251 8.69 -2.93 -5.22
CA ALA A 251 9.30 -3.45 -4.00
C ALA A 251 8.41 -4.44 -3.23
N ASN A 252 7.15 -4.69 -3.64
CA ASN A 252 6.36 -5.76 -3.03
C ASN A 252 6.98 -7.13 -3.33
N VAL A 253 7.58 -7.31 -4.52
CA VAL A 253 8.31 -8.52 -4.88
C VAL A 253 9.43 -8.78 -3.87
N GLU A 254 10.27 -7.76 -3.62
CA GLU A 254 11.39 -7.87 -2.68
C GLU A 254 10.91 -8.06 -1.23
N ILE A 255 9.74 -7.52 -0.86
CA ILE A 255 9.13 -7.76 0.46
C ILE A 255 8.72 -9.23 0.58
N VAL A 256 8.01 -9.78 -0.40
CA VAL A 256 7.57 -11.19 -0.42
C VAL A 256 8.75 -12.15 -0.44
N GLU A 257 9.81 -11.85 -1.20
CA GLU A 257 11.06 -12.61 -1.16
C GLU A 257 11.67 -12.66 0.24
N ALA A 258 11.59 -11.55 0.99
CA ALA A 258 12.14 -11.48 2.33
C ALA A 258 11.28 -12.21 3.36
N VAL A 259 9.96 -12.01 3.33
CA VAL A 259 9.07 -12.50 4.39
C VAL A 259 8.39 -13.82 4.07
N GLY A 260 8.42 -14.29 2.82
CA GLY A 260 7.63 -15.45 2.38
C GLY A 260 6.18 -15.09 2.02
N THR A 261 5.58 -15.85 1.11
CA THR A 261 4.22 -15.60 0.61
C THR A 261 3.15 -15.78 1.68
N GLU A 262 3.43 -16.50 2.76
CA GLU A 262 2.51 -16.71 3.88
C GLU A 262 2.40 -15.48 4.81
N ASN A 263 3.32 -14.52 4.70
CA ASN A 263 3.38 -13.30 5.52
C ASN A 263 3.02 -12.02 4.74
N ALA A 264 2.43 -12.17 3.54
CA ALA A 264 1.91 -11.08 2.70
C ALA A 264 0.67 -11.55 1.93
N TYR A 265 -0.19 -10.61 1.53
CA TYR A 265 -1.40 -10.88 0.75
C TYR A 265 -1.21 -10.38 -0.68
N ILE A 266 -0.73 -11.28 -1.54
CA ILE A 266 -0.51 -10.98 -2.97
C ILE A 266 -1.69 -11.44 -3.81
N PHE A 267 -2.09 -10.60 -4.76
CA PHE A 267 -3.17 -10.87 -5.71
C PHE A 267 -2.87 -10.26 -7.09
N GLY A 268 -3.73 -10.58 -8.05
CA GLY A 268 -3.82 -9.96 -9.36
C GLY A 268 -2.86 -10.55 -10.38
N VAL A 269 -3.03 -10.09 -11.61
CA VAL A 269 -2.21 -10.52 -12.75
C VAL A 269 -0.76 -10.05 -12.56
N ARG A 270 0.19 -10.97 -12.78
CA ARG A 270 1.62 -10.67 -12.73
C ARG A 270 2.07 -9.89 -13.96
N TYR A 271 3.21 -9.20 -13.86
CA TYR A 271 3.72 -8.38 -14.96
C TYR A 271 3.96 -9.21 -16.24
N GLU A 272 4.55 -10.40 -16.10
CA GLU A 272 4.82 -11.33 -17.20
C GLU A 272 3.56 -11.76 -17.98
N ASP A 273 2.41 -11.83 -17.30
CA ASP A 273 1.14 -12.26 -17.88
C ASP A 273 0.23 -11.09 -18.30
N MET A 274 0.61 -9.85 -17.97
CA MET A 274 -0.23 -8.66 -18.16
C MET A 274 -0.54 -8.39 -19.64
N ALA A 275 0.42 -8.63 -20.53
CA ALA A 275 0.21 -8.44 -21.97
C ALA A 275 -0.83 -9.44 -22.53
N ALA A 276 -0.73 -10.71 -22.12
CA ALA A 276 -1.68 -11.75 -22.51
C ALA A 276 -3.07 -11.49 -21.92
N ALA A 277 -3.14 -11.09 -20.64
CA ALA A 277 -4.39 -10.74 -19.97
C ALA A 277 -5.10 -9.55 -20.64
N LYS A 278 -4.34 -8.62 -21.21
CA LYS A 278 -4.89 -7.44 -21.93
C LYS A 278 -5.25 -7.68 -23.38
N ALA A 279 -4.73 -8.72 -24.03
CA ALA A 279 -4.92 -8.95 -25.46
C ALA A 279 -6.41 -9.12 -25.86
N ASN A 280 -7.20 -9.78 -25.02
CA ASN A 280 -8.64 -10.00 -25.24
C ASN A 280 -9.46 -9.48 -24.05
N TYR A 281 -9.02 -8.38 -23.43
CA TYR A 281 -9.65 -7.87 -22.22
C TYR A 281 -11.01 -7.23 -22.52
N ASP A 282 -12.03 -7.72 -21.82
CA ASP A 282 -13.40 -7.23 -21.89
C ASP A 282 -13.86 -6.72 -20.51
N PRO A 283 -13.63 -5.43 -20.19
CA PRO A 283 -14.07 -4.83 -18.94
C PRO A 283 -15.59 -4.94 -18.71
N TYR A 284 -16.39 -4.89 -19.79
CA TYR A 284 -17.84 -4.99 -19.70
C TYR A 284 -18.28 -6.40 -19.28
N GLY A 285 -17.58 -7.42 -19.79
CA GLY A 285 -17.75 -8.80 -19.35
C GLY A 285 -17.50 -8.98 -17.84
N HIS A 286 -16.48 -8.32 -17.27
CA HIS A 286 -16.27 -8.32 -15.82
C HIS A 286 -17.41 -7.61 -15.07
N TYR A 287 -17.84 -6.45 -15.57
CA TYR A 287 -18.97 -5.70 -15.00
C TYR A 287 -20.26 -6.52 -14.89
N GLU A 288 -20.60 -7.30 -15.93
CA GLU A 288 -21.81 -8.15 -15.93
C GLU A 288 -21.64 -9.45 -15.13
N LYS A 289 -20.46 -10.08 -15.15
CA LYS A 289 -20.27 -11.45 -14.62
C LYS A 289 -19.73 -11.50 -13.19
N VAL A 290 -18.96 -10.51 -12.75
CA VAL A 290 -18.40 -10.51 -11.40
C VAL A 290 -19.49 -10.13 -10.40
N PRO A 291 -19.85 -11.01 -9.44
CA PRO A 291 -20.95 -10.75 -8.52
C PRO A 291 -20.76 -9.44 -7.77
N GLY A 292 -21.81 -8.61 -7.69
CA GLY A 292 -21.80 -7.32 -7.01
C GLY A 292 -21.17 -6.16 -7.80
N LEU A 293 -20.31 -6.42 -8.79
CA LEU A 293 -19.56 -5.37 -9.49
C LEU A 293 -20.48 -4.45 -10.31
N LYS A 294 -21.50 -5.02 -10.97
CA LYS A 294 -22.54 -4.26 -11.67
C LYS A 294 -23.14 -3.15 -10.79
N ARG A 295 -23.63 -3.53 -9.61
CA ARG A 295 -24.23 -2.61 -8.63
C ARG A 295 -23.24 -1.54 -8.17
N VAL A 296 -21.98 -1.89 -7.96
CA VAL A 296 -20.94 -0.96 -7.51
C VAL A 296 -20.64 0.10 -8.57
N ILE A 297 -20.58 -0.30 -9.84
CA ILE A 297 -20.38 0.65 -10.94
C ILE A 297 -21.64 1.47 -11.21
N ASP A 298 -22.83 0.86 -11.16
CA ASP A 298 -24.11 1.54 -11.36
C ASP A 298 -24.36 2.60 -10.27
N ALA A 299 -23.93 2.35 -9.03
CA ALA A 299 -24.02 3.29 -7.91
C ALA A 299 -23.30 4.63 -8.14
N MET A 300 -22.37 4.69 -9.12
CA MET A 300 -21.75 5.94 -9.56
C MET A 300 -22.69 6.83 -10.36
N THR A 301 -23.76 6.28 -10.95
CA THR A 301 -24.63 6.99 -11.90
C THR A 301 -26.13 6.85 -11.63
N ASP A 302 -26.55 5.96 -10.72
CA ASP A 302 -27.96 5.71 -10.38
C ASP A 302 -28.55 6.65 -9.30
N GLY A 303 -27.73 7.56 -8.76
CA GLY A 303 -28.13 8.49 -7.69
C GLY A 303 -27.76 8.06 -6.28
N THR A 304 -27.18 6.87 -6.09
CA THR A 304 -26.65 6.41 -4.79
C THR A 304 -25.57 7.35 -4.25
N LEU A 305 -24.70 7.85 -5.13
CA LEU A 305 -23.61 8.78 -4.81
C LEU A 305 -23.86 10.15 -5.45
N ASN A 306 -23.51 11.22 -4.72
CA ASN A 306 -23.75 12.60 -5.16
C ASN A 306 -22.50 13.24 -5.78
N ASP A 307 -22.42 13.22 -7.11
CA ASP A 307 -21.35 13.86 -7.87
C ASP A 307 -21.48 15.39 -7.98
N SER A 308 -22.53 15.97 -7.40
CA SER A 308 -22.89 17.39 -7.46
C SER A 308 -23.14 17.91 -8.87
N ASN A 309 -23.73 17.07 -9.73
CA ASN A 309 -24.02 17.33 -11.15
C ASN A 309 -22.77 17.64 -11.98
N THR A 310 -21.60 17.18 -11.53
CA THR A 310 -20.34 17.45 -12.23
C THR A 310 -20.11 16.52 -13.43
N GLY A 311 -20.84 15.41 -13.53
CA GLY A 311 -20.66 14.37 -14.54
C GLY A 311 -19.41 13.51 -14.31
N LYS A 312 -18.66 13.75 -13.22
CA LYS A 312 -17.38 13.09 -12.94
C LYS A 312 -17.53 11.60 -12.71
N PHE A 313 -18.59 11.18 -12.03
CA PHE A 313 -18.79 9.76 -11.73
C PHE A 313 -19.22 8.98 -12.97
N LYS A 314 -20.01 9.61 -13.85
CA LYS A 314 -20.31 9.07 -15.19
C LYS A 314 -19.05 8.91 -16.03
N GLU A 315 -18.13 9.88 -15.99
CA GLU A 315 -16.85 9.78 -16.69
C GLU A 315 -15.97 8.66 -16.11
N LEU A 316 -15.93 8.49 -14.78
CA LEU A 316 -15.21 7.37 -14.15
C LEU A 316 -15.80 6.01 -14.54
N ALA A 317 -17.12 5.86 -14.55
CA ALA A 317 -17.77 4.63 -15.02
C ALA A 317 -17.46 4.36 -16.50
N ALA A 318 -17.51 5.41 -17.34
CA ALA A 318 -17.16 5.29 -18.75
C ALA A 318 -15.68 4.93 -18.97
N SER A 319 -14.76 5.49 -18.18
CA SER A 319 -13.33 5.17 -18.29
C SER A 319 -13.03 3.71 -17.95
N LEU A 320 -13.87 3.07 -17.13
CA LEU A 320 -13.79 1.63 -16.84
C LEU A 320 -14.47 0.76 -17.91
N LEU A 321 -15.65 1.15 -18.41
CA LEU A 321 -16.47 0.26 -19.23
C LEU A 321 -16.29 0.45 -20.74
N THR A 322 -16.22 1.68 -21.21
CA THR A 322 -16.29 2.02 -22.65
C THR A 322 -15.04 2.70 -23.18
N GLY A 323 -14.29 3.38 -22.31
CA GLY A 323 -13.14 4.18 -22.70
C GLY A 323 -13.55 5.47 -23.41
N SER A 324 -12.61 6.05 -24.14
CA SER A 324 -12.79 7.23 -24.97
C SER A 324 -12.12 7.07 -26.33
N GLN A 325 -12.19 8.07 -27.19
CA GLN A 325 -11.47 8.06 -28.48
C GLN A 325 -9.94 8.03 -28.32
N TRP A 326 -9.43 8.45 -27.16
CA TRP A 326 -7.99 8.62 -26.91
C TRP A 326 -7.42 7.61 -25.92
N ASP A 327 -8.27 7.05 -25.06
CA ASP A 327 -7.89 6.08 -24.02
C ASP A 327 -8.76 4.83 -24.13
N PRO A 328 -8.18 3.62 -24.12
CA PRO A 328 -8.96 2.39 -24.02
C PRO A 328 -9.68 2.32 -22.66
N SER A 329 -10.75 1.53 -22.59
CA SER A 329 -11.44 1.23 -21.33
C SER A 329 -10.52 0.51 -20.36
N ASP A 330 -10.62 0.88 -19.09
CA ASP A 330 -9.93 0.30 -17.95
C ASP A 330 -8.43 0.03 -18.20
N VAL A 331 -7.72 1.10 -18.58
CA VAL A 331 -6.27 1.11 -18.87
C VAL A 331 -5.45 0.40 -17.79
N TYR A 332 -5.90 0.43 -16.54
CA TYR A 332 -5.15 -0.05 -15.38
C TYR A 332 -5.69 -1.37 -14.81
N TYR A 333 -6.55 -2.07 -15.54
CA TYR A 333 -7.02 -3.42 -15.20
C TYR A 333 -7.69 -3.46 -13.80
N VAL A 334 -8.45 -2.41 -13.49
CA VAL A 334 -9.20 -2.27 -12.23
C VAL A 334 -10.29 -3.33 -12.13
N LEU A 335 -11.08 -3.53 -13.18
CA LEU A 335 -12.17 -4.52 -13.18
C LEU A 335 -11.62 -5.95 -13.32
N GLY A 336 -10.53 -6.11 -14.07
CA GLY A 336 -9.86 -7.38 -14.31
C GLY A 336 -9.29 -7.99 -13.04
N ASP A 337 -8.63 -7.17 -12.20
CA ASP A 337 -8.10 -7.63 -10.91
C ASP A 337 -9.13 -7.61 -9.76
N PHE A 338 -10.32 -7.01 -9.95
CA PHE A 338 -11.26 -6.75 -8.85
C PHE A 338 -11.68 -8.01 -8.09
N ALA A 339 -11.96 -9.11 -8.81
CA ALA A 339 -12.43 -10.34 -8.18
C ALA A 339 -11.37 -10.96 -7.25
N ASP A 340 -10.12 -11.03 -7.71
CA ASP A 340 -9.00 -11.56 -6.92
C ASP A 340 -8.59 -10.61 -5.79
N TYR A 341 -8.59 -9.30 -6.05
CA TYR A 341 -8.41 -8.28 -5.03
C TYR A 341 -9.42 -8.45 -3.88
N ARG A 342 -10.72 -8.56 -4.21
CA ARG A 342 -11.77 -8.76 -3.22
C ARG A 342 -11.57 -10.07 -2.45
N ALA A 343 -11.33 -11.19 -3.14
CA ALA A 343 -11.15 -12.48 -2.49
C ALA A 343 -9.94 -12.49 -1.54
N THR A 344 -8.83 -11.90 -1.95
CA THR A 344 -7.61 -11.80 -1.15
C THR A 344 -7.79 -10.87 0.04
N ARG A 345 -8.49 -9.73 -0.13
CA ARG A 345 -8.80 -8.80 0.97
C ARG A 345 -9.80 -9.39 1.98
N ASP A 346 -10.79 -10.14 1.50
CA ASP A 346 -11.74 -10.84 2.38
C ASP A 346 -11.03 -11.94 3.19
N ARG A 347 -10.11 -12.71 2.58
CA ARG A 347 -9.25 -13.67 3.29
C ARG A 347 -8.38 -12.98 4.34
N MET A 348 -7.75 -11.87 3.97
CA MET A 348 -6.93 -11.06 4.88
C MET A 348 -7.73 -10.58 6.10
N ALA A 349 -8.97 -10.12 5.89
CA ALA A 349 -9.83 -9.71 6.99
C ALA A 349 -10.16 -10.89 7.92
N GLU A 350 -10.42 -12.08 7.37
CA GLU A 350 -10.69 -13.28 8.17
C GLU A 350 -9.46 -13.74 8.97
N ASP A 351 -8.27 -13.75 8.35
CA ASP A 351 -7.00 -14.08 9.02
C ASP A 351 -6.72 -13.14 10.22
N TYR A 352 -7.22 -11.90 10.18
CA TYR A 352 -7.10 -10.96 11.31
C TYR A 352 -7.77 -11.48 12.58
N ARG A 353 -8.79 -12.36 12.49
CA ARG A 353 -9.43 -12.93 13.68
C ARG A 353 -8.45 -13.74 14.52
N ASN A 354 -7.49 -14.40 13.87
CA ASN A 354 -6.40 -15.07 14.57
C ASN A 354 -5.29 -14.05 14.90
N GLN A 355 -5.51 -13.29 15.96
CA GLN A 355 -4.58 -12.24 16.41
C GLN A 355 -3.15 -12.74 16.67
N ARG A 356 -2.99 -14.01 17.08
CA ARG A 356 -1.68 -14.59 17.36
C ARG A 356 -0.89 -14.83 16.08
N GLU A 357 -1.49 -15.48 15.09
CA GLU A 357 -0.87 -15.69 13.78
C GLU A 357 -0.65 -14.36 13.05
N TRP A 358 -1.61 -13.43 13.15
CA TRP A 358 -1.45 -12.08 12.62
C TRP A 358 -0.22 -11.38 13.20
N ALA A 359 -0.08 -11.37 14.52
CA ALA A 359 1.06 -10.76 15.20
C ALA A 359 2.39 -11.43 14.79
N ALA A 360 2.41 -12.75 14.60
CA ALA A 360 3.59 -13.47 14.11
C ALA A 360 3.99 -13.04 12.69
N LYS A 361 3.02 -12.90 11.77
CA LYS A 361 3.24 -12.35 10.42
C LYS A 361 3.80 -10.92 10.48
N CYS A 362 3.24 -10.08 11.36
CA CYS A 362 3.71 -8.70 11.57
C CYS A 362 5.14 -8.66 12.10
N TRP A 363 5.46 -9.54 13.05
CA TRP A 363 6.80 -9.64 13.64
C TRP A 363 7.84 -10.00 12.59
N LYS A 364 7.58 -11.03 11.75
CA LYS A 364 8.45 -11.39 10.63
C LYS A 364 8.69 -10.22 9.68
N ASN A 365 7.66 -9.46 9.34
CA ASN A 365 7.80 -8.26 8.50
C ASN A 365 8.72 -7.21 9.15
N ILE A 366 8.60 -6.96 10.46
CA ILE A 366 9.47 -6.02 11.17
C ILE A 366 10.91 -6.53 11.15
N THR A 367 11.14 -7.78 11.55
CA THR A 367 12.50 -8.33 11.74
C THR A 367 13.27 -8.49 10.42
N LEU A 368 12.55 -8.74 9.32
CA LEU A 368 13.15 -8.91 7.99
C LEU A 368 13.17 -7.61 7.17
N SER A 369 12.81 -6.47 7.77
CA SER A 369 12.80 -5.16 7.08
C SER A 369 14.19 -4.55 6.85
N GLY A 370 15.25 -5.13 7.43
CA GLY A 370 16.62 -4.62 7.37
C GLY A 370 17.14 -4.33 5.96
N ARG A 371 16.76 -5.16 4.96
CA ARG A 371 17.12 -5.00 3.54
C ARG A 371 16.67 -3.65 2.97
N PHE A 372 15.62 -3.04 3.53
CA PHE A 372 15.03 -1.79 3.05
C PHE A 372 15.55 -0.54 3.76
N SER A 373 16.61 -0.66 4.58
CA SER A 373 17.31 0.52 5.08
C SER A 373 17.95 1.32 3.95
N SER A 374 17.74 2.64 3.96
CA SER A 374 18.43 3.55 3.04
C SER A 374 19.95 3.53 3.20
N ASP A 375 20.48 3.11 4.35
CA ASP A 375 21.94 3.06 4.58
C ASP A 375 22.60 2.04 3.65
N ARG A 376 21.93 0.88 3.44
CA ARG A 376 22.36 -0.12 2.46
C ARG A 376 22.32 0.47 1.05
N THR A 377 21.25 1.18 0.70
CA THR A 377 21.14 1.85 -0.62
C THR A 377 22.28 2.86 -0.82
N ILE A 378 22.53 3.74 0.15
CA ILE A 378 23.61 4.74 0.09
C ILE A 378 24.99 4.07 0.02
N LYS A 379 25.23 2.98 0.76
CA LYS A 379 26.47 2.21 0.69
C LYS A 379 26.70 1.59 -0.69
N ALA A 380 25.64 1.08 -1.33
CA ALA A 380 25.72 0.55 -2.70
C ALA A 380 26.00 1.67 -3.72
N TYR A 381 25.36 2.84 -3.57
CA TYR A 381 25.66 4.01 -4.42
C TYR A 381 27.10 4.51 -4.22
N SER A 382 27.57 4.62 -2.98
CA SER A 382 28.88 5.16 -2.65
C SER A 382 30.01 4.28 -3.18
N SER A 383 29.88 2.96 -3.06
CA SER A 383 30.92 2.02 -3.49
C SER A 383 30.90 1.73 -5.00
N GLU A 384 29.71 1.53 -5.59
CA GLU A 384 29.60 1.02 -6.96
C GLU A 384 29.51 2.13 -8.01
N ILE A 385 28.97 3.29 -7.66
CA ILE A 385 28.74 4.40 -8.61
C ILE A 385 29.66 5.56 -8.29
N TRP A 386 29.50 6.19 -7.13
CA TRP A 386 30.21 7.43 -6.80
C TRP A 386 31.70 7.21 -6.49
N ARG A 387 32.06 5.99 -6.07
CA ARG A 387 33.41 5.59 -5.67
C ARG A 387 33.99 6.50 -4.58
N ILE A 388 33.21 6.70 -3.52
CA ILE A 388 33.58 7.52 -2.37
C ILE A 388 33.71 6.65 -1.11
N GLU A 389 34.64 7.02 -0.24
CA GLU A 389 34.90 6.38 1.05
C GLU A 389 34.41 7.25 2.22
N PRO A 390 34.05 6.65 3.37
CA PRO A 390 33.74 7.41 4.58
C PRO A 390 34.92 8.27 5.01
N ILE A 391 34.67 9.55 5.28
CA ILE A 391 35.67 10.46 5.86
C ILE A 391 35.29 10.68 7.32
N SER A 392 36.15 10.25 8.24
CA SER A 392 36.02 10.64 9.65
C SER A 392 36.39 12.12 9.79
N CYS A 393 35.52 12.92 10.40
CA CYS A 393 35.90 14.27 10.82
C CYS A 393 37.05 14.16 11.83
N ALA A 394 38.16 14.86 11.59
CA ALA A 394 39.28 14.87 12.53
C ALA A 394 38.84 15.53 13.85
N GLY A 395 38.70 14.74 14.93
CA GLY A 395 38.42 15.25 16.27
C GLY A 395 37.37 14.53 17.12
N GLU A 396 36.85 13.36 16.73
CA GLU A 396 36.08 12.47 17.62
C GLU A 396 36.87 11.23 18.04
#